data_AF-A0A7C2CYM7-F1
#
_entry.id   AF-A0A7C2CYM7-F1
#
_cell.length_a   1.000
_cell.length_b   1.000
_cell.length_c   1.000
_cell.angle_alpha   90.00
_cell.angle_beta   90.00
_cell.angle_gamma   90.00
#
_symmetry.space_group_name_H-M   'P 1'
#
loop_
_entity.id
_entity.type
_entity.pdbx_description
1 polymer ?
#
loop_
_entity_poly.entity_id
_entity_poly.type
_entity_poly.pdbx_seq_one_letter_code
_entity_poly.pdbx_strand_id
1 'polypeptide(L)'
;MKGQTIWISGFLTFLAGLSAVHAIVLWADVGLTGVFQPFLSSGIRLGIPVWLYLLITIIATLALLGATTHLIISELSTKKLLAQMDARMNNVESTQKVQQQFLESLQARVFLVDESLNSMRKDVSKAFSKQEEMLKQAHEDLTKKFDGDLAAVKASMTRQFTEQSEEMKKINTNLTSMFTKNLADAKSELAGQLTRIENVMDKHEERNKKTEKAILNQEDKIAEVKSKIERLEAEFVGPKPQLASQNSIEDVRGIGESTGKDLRAIGITTVGELVTTDPSLIAAKTGMSEKIIEKLQGRAQLAMVPGIKEKDLILLEEAGITNRRELAAQDPFELGKKINLIVKSYVAEGKMTEADKPTVEAIDSWIRFAKT
;
A
#
# COMPACT_ATOMS: atom_id res chain seq x y z
N MET A 1 35.11 112.29 -74.11
CA MET A 1 34.84 112.60 -72.68
C MET A 1 34.09 111.49 -71.93
N LYS A 2 33.16 110.74 -72.55
CA LYS A 2 32.32 109.75 -71.83
C LYS A 2 33.05 108.47 -71.36
N GLY A 3 34.05 107.98 -72.10
CA GLY A 3 34.87 106.83 -71.66
C GLY A 3 35.70 107.09 -70.40
N GLN A 4 36.14 108.34 -70.17
CA GLN A 4 36.82 108.74 -68.94
C GLN A 4 35.86 108.67 -67.74
N THR A 5 34.58 109.02 -67.91
CA THR A 5 33.56 108.92 -66.86
C THR A 5 33.33 107.47 -66.42
N ILE A 6 33.34 106.52 -67.35
CA ILE A 6 33.19 105.08 -67.04
C ILE A 6 34.40 104.58 -66.26
N TRP A 7 35.62 104.96 -66.67
CA TRP A 7 36.84 104.59 -65.96
C TRP A 7 36.93 105.20 -64.57
N ILE A 8 36.59 106.48 -64.41
CA ILE A 8 36.55 107.16 -63.11
C ILE A 8 35.50 106.50 -62.21
N SER A 9 34.30 106.23 -62.73
CA SER A 9 33.24 105.58 -61.96
C SER A 9 33.61 104.15 -61.57
N GLY A 10 34.21 103.37 -62.49
CA GLY A 10 34.69 102.02 -62.20
C GLY A 10 35.81 102.03 -61.15
N PHE A 11 36.73 102.99 -61.23
CA PHE A 11 37.79 103.18 -60.24
C PHE A 11 37.23 103.54 -58.85
N LEU A 12 36.21 104.41 -58.79
CA LEU A 12 35.52 104.73 -57.53
C LEU A 12 34.77 103.52 -56.95
N THR A 13 34.10 102.71 -57.79
CA THR A 13 33.48 101.45 -57.34
C THR A 13 34.53 100.49 -56.77
N PHE A 14 35.70 100.41 -57.40
CA PHE A 14 36.80 99.58 -56.92
C PHE A 14 37.34 100.05 -55.57
N LEU A 15 37.54 101.37 -55.37
CA LEU A 15 37.95 101.94 -54.08
C LEU A 15 36.92 101.72 -52.98
N ALA A 16 35.63 101.84 -53.30
CA ALA A 16 34.54 101.53 -52.38
C ALA A 16 34.55 100.04 -51.98
N GLY A 17 34.77 99.14 -52.94
CA GLY A 17 34.95 97.71 -52.69
C GLY A 17 36.15 97.40 -51.79
N LEU A 18 37.30 98.06 -52.02
CA LEU A 18 38.48 97.91 -51.15
C LEU A 18 38.19 98.39 -49.72
N SER A 19 37.42 99.46 -49.59
CA SER A 19 36.98 99.99 -48.28
C SER A 19 36.02 99.01 -47.57
N ALA A 20 35.15 98.33 -48.31
CA ALA A 20 34.29 97.28 -47.76
C ALA A 20 35.10 96.05 -47.32
N VAL A 21 36.11 95.64 -48.09
CA VAL A 21 37.04 94.57 -47.67
C VAL A 21 37.81 94.96 -46.41
N HIS A 22 38.29 96.20 -46.33
CA HIS A 22 38.93 96.72 -45.12
C HIS A 22 37.97 96.72 -43.92
N ALA A 23 36.68 97.07 -44.12
CA ALA A 23 35.66 96.97 -43.08
C ALA A 23 35.45 95.53 -42.61
N ILE A 24 35.50 94.54 -43.51
CA ILE A 24 35.39 93.11 -43.17
C ILE A 24 36.62 92.65 -42.37
N VAL A 25 37.82 93.09 -42.74
CA VAL A 25 39.04 92.78 -41.98
C VAL A 25 38.98 93.40 -40.58
N LEU A 26 38.54 94.65 -40.45
CA LEU A 26 38.32 95.30 -39.15
C LEU A 26 37.24 94.58 -38.33
N TRP A 27 36.19 94.06 -38.98
CA TRP A 27 35.19 93.24 -38.32
C TRP A 27 35.81 91.95 -37.76
N ALA A 28 36.68 91.28 -38.53
CA ALA A 28 37.36 90.08 -38.06
C ALA A 28 38.32 90.34 -36.89
N ASP A 29 38.95 91.52 -36.84
CA ASP A 29 39.97 91.85 -35.84
C ASP A 29 39.38 92.43 -34.54
N VAL A 30 38.52 93.46 -34.64
CA VAL A 30 37.99 94.22 -33.49
C VAL A 30 36.55 93.79 -33.11
N GLY A 31 35.91 92.96 -33.93
CA GLY A 31 34.53 92.52 -33.74
C GLY A 31 33.49 93.53 -34.23
N LEU A 32 32.24 93.08 -34.39
CA LEU A 32 31.17 93.82 -35.09
C LEU A 32 30.76 95.13 -34.37
N THR A 33 30.88 95.14 -33.04
CA THR A 33 30.63 96.29 -32.15
C THR A 33 31.89 97.11 -31.87
N GLY A 34 33.04 96.69 -32.41
CA GLY A 34 34.30 97.42 -32.34
C GLY A 34 34.15 98.82 -32.91
N VAL A 35 34.92 99.75 -32.39
CA VAL A 35 34.91 101.15 -32.84
C VAL A 35 36.18 101.40 -33.63
N PHE A 36 36.04 101.69 -34.92
CA PHE A 36 37.14 102.11 -35.76
C PHE A 36 37.30 103.62 -35.68
N GLN A 37 38.53 104.10 -35.47
CA GLN A 37 38.87 105.51 -35.55
C GLN A 37 39.60 105.76 -36.87
N PRO A 38 38.95 106.33 -37.89
CA PRO A 38 39.62 106.69 -39.12
C PRO A 38 40.69 107.75 -38.83
N PHE A 39 41.89 107.56 -39.39
CA PHE A 39 42.95 108.57 -39.38
C PHE A 39 42.53 109.77 -40.23
N LEU A 40 41.77 110.68 -39.62
CA LEU A 40 41.44 111.98 -40.21
C LEU A 40 42.28 113.05 -39.51
N SER A 41 43.10 113.74 -40.31
CA SER A 41 43.92 114.86 -39.87
C SER A 41 43.07 115.96 -39.25
N SER A 42 43.43 116.33 -38.01
CA SER A 42 42.89 117.41 -37.15
C SER A 42 41.55 117.16 -36.41
N GLY A 43 41.69 116.77 -35.13
CA GLY A 43 40.85 117.26 -34.03
C GLY A 43 39.59 116.48 -33.65
N ILE A 44 38.98 115.70 -34.55
CA ILE A 44 37.68 115.07 -34.29
C ILE A 44 37.85 113.57 -34.08
N ARG A 45 37.81 113.12 -32.82
CA ARG A 45 37.79 111.69 -32.47
C ARG A 45 36.37 111.13 -32.50
N LEU A 46 35.79 111.02 -33.70
CA LEU A 46 34.50 110.34 -33.93
C LEU A 46 34.77 108.86 -34.20
N GLY A 47 34.54 108.03 -33.19
CA GLY A 47 34.60 106.57 -33.35
C GLY A 47 33.37 106.06 -34.07
N ILE A 48 33.56 105.39 -35.21
CA ILE A 48 32.46 104.81 -35.99
C ILE A 48 32.39 103.31 -35.68
N PRO A 49 31.21 102.78 -35.29
CA PRO A 49 31.03 101.35 -35.12
C PRO A 49 31.34 100.60 -36.42
N VAL A 50 32.07 99.49 -36.33
CA VAL A 50 32.48 98.71 -37.51
C VAL A 50 31.28 98.24 -38.32
N TRP A 51 30.18 97.84 -37.67
CA TRP A 51 28.94 97.48 -38.38
C TRP A 51 28.37 98.63 -39.23
N LEU A 52 28.44 99.87 -38.74
CA LEU A 52 27.94 101.04 -39.46
C LEU A 52 28.86 101.39 -40.64
N TYR A 53 30.19 101.30 -40.45
CA TYR A 53 31.18 101.48 -41.51
C TYR A 53 31.02 100.42 -42.62
N LEU A 54 30.82 99.17 -42.25
CA LEU A 54 30.58 98.06 -43.18
C LEU A 54 29.28 98.26 -43.96
N LEU A 55 28.20 98.69 -43.30
CA LEU A 55 26.92 98.93 -43.97
C LEU A 55 27.00 100.11 -44.96
N ILE A 56 27.64 101.22 -44.60
CA ILE A 56 27.83 102.37 -45.48
C ILE A 56 28.69 102.01 -46.69
N THR A 57 29.79 101.28 -46.50
CA THR A 57 30.69 100.89 -47.60
C THR A 57 30.03 99.88 -48.55
N ILE A 58 29.25 98.93 -48.03
CA ILE A 58 28.48 98.00 -48.86
C ILE A 58 27.42 98.75 -49.69
N ILE A 59 26.63 99.64 -49.06
CA ILE A 59 25.63 100.44 -49.78
C ILE A 59 26.29 101.32 -50.85
N ALA A 60 27.40 101.99 -50.52
CA ALA A 60 28.15 102.81 -51.47
C ALA A 60 28.68 101.97 -52.65
N THR A 61 29.19 100.77 -52.38
CA THR A 61 29.69 99.84 -53.41
C THR A 61 28.54 99.37 -54.31
N LEU A 62 27.39 98.99 -53.76
CA LEU A 62 26.23 98.56 -54.53
C LEU A 62 25.64 99.71 -55.37
N ALA A 63 25.58 100.92 -54.84
CA ALA A 63 25.09 102.08 -55.57
C ALA A 63 26.02 102.45 -56.74
N LEU A 64 27.35 102.47 -56.52
CA LEU A 64 28.33 102.75 -57.57
C LEU A 64 28.41 101.60 -58.60
N LEU A 65 28.28 100.34 -58.16
CA LEU A 65 28.19 99.19 -59.07
C LEU A 65 26.90 99.24 -59.91
N GLY A 66 25.78 99.64 -59.32
CA GLY A 66 24.53 99.86 -60.05
C GLY A 66 24.65 100.97 -61.10
N ALA A 67 25.24 102.10 -60.73
CA ALA A 67 25.47 103.23 -61.64
C ALA A 67 26.42 102.86 -62.80
N THR A 68 27.53 102.16 -62.51
CA THR A 68 28.46 101.67 -63.54
C THR A 68 27.82 100.65 -64.46
N THR A 69 27.02 99.72 -63.92
CA THR A 69 26.29 98.72 -64.71
C THR A 69 25.25 99.37 -65.62
N HIS A 70 24.53 100.41 -65.15
CA HIS A 70 23.57 101.15 -65.97
C HIS A 70 24.23 101.96 -67.10
N LEU A 71 25.38 102.60 -66.83
CA LEU A 71 26.15 103.32 -67.85
C LEU A 71 26.68 102.36 -68.94
N ILE A 72 27.14 101.16 -68.56
CA ILE A 72 27.61 100.13 -69.52
C ILE A 72 26.44 99.58 -70.36
N ILE A 73 25.29 99.27 -69.75
CA ILE A 73 24.13 98.68 -70.46
C ILE A 73 23.48 99.69 -71.42
N SER A 74 23.41 100.97 -71.06
CA SER A 74 22.84 102.01 -71.94
C SER A 74 23.70 102.29 -73.18
N GLU A 75 25.03 102.16 -73.07
CA GLU A 75 25.97 102.33 -74.19
C GLU A 75 26.07 101.07 -75.09
N LEU A 76 25.83 99.87 -74.53
CA LEU A 76 25.85 98.59 -75.27
C LEU A 76 24.54 98.31 -76.04
N SER A 77 23.39 98.75 -75.51
CA SER A 77 22.05 98.45 -76.07
C SER A 77 21.74 99.26 -77.33
N THR A 78 22.22 100.50 -77.43
CA THR A 78 21.89 101.41 -78.54
C THR A 78 22.70 101.18 -79.82
N LYS A 79 23.88 100.55 -79.74
CA LYS A 79 24.71 100.28 -80.93
C LYS A 79 24.51 98.90 -81.57
N LYS A 80 24.07 97.89 -80.80
CA LYS A 80 23.95 96.51 -81.30
C LYS A 80 22.60 96.23 -81.97
N LEU A 81 21.55 96.94 -81.58
CA LEU A 81 20.21 96.80 -82.15
C LEU A 81 20.12 97.31 -83.61
N LEU A 82 20.87 98.36 -83.96
CA LEU A 82 20.85 98.93 -85.31
C LEU A 82 21.65 98.11 -86.34
N ALA A 83 22.67 97.37 -85.91
CA ALA A 83 23.52 96.58 -86.82
C ALA A 83 22.97 95.17 -87.14
N GLN A 84 22.03 94.65 -86.34
CA GLN A 84 21.47 93.30 -86.54
C GLN A 84 20.16 93.26 -87.36
N MET A 85 19.51 94.41 -87.59
CA MET A 85 18.29 94.46 -88.42
C MET A 85 18.58 94.36 -89.92
N ASP A 86 19.66 94.96 -90.42
CA ASP A 86 20.00 94.94 -91.86
C ASP A 86 20.45 93.55 -92.36
N ALA A 87 21.02 92.71 -91.50
CA ALA A 87 21.52 91.38 -91.88
C ALA A 87 20.43 90.28 -91.85
N ARG A 88 19.25 90.53 -91.26
CA ARG A 88 18.17 89.52 -91.13
C ARG A 88 17.18 89.50 -92.30
N MET A 89 17.22 90.47 -93.21
CA MET A 89 16.23 90.57 -94.31
C MET A 89 16.36 89.46 -95.38
N ASN A 90 17.51 88.77 -95.47
CA ASN A 90 17.76 87.79 -96.55
C ASN A 90 17.60 86.31 -96.17
N ASN A 91 17.17 85.96 -94.94
CA ASN A 91 17.03 84.55 -94.48
C ASN A 91 15.65 84.19 -93.87
N VAL A 92 14.61 85.02 -94.10
CA VAL A 92 13.31 84.88 -93.42
C VAL A 92 12.31 83.96 -94.16
N GLU A 93 12.56 83.56 -95.41
CA GLU A 93 11.61 82.71 -96.15
C GLU A 93 11.77 81.19 -95.87
N SER A 94 12.94 80.73 -95.38
CA SER A 94 13.20 79.33 -95.04
C SER A 94 12.91 78.95 -93.59
N THR A 95 12.68 79.93 -92.71
CA THR A 95 12.51 79.71 -91.25
C THR A 95 11.05 79.44 -90.86
N GLN A 96 10.07 79.87 -91.67
CA GLN A 96 8.65 79.66 -91.41
C GLN A 96 8.18 78.21 -91.68
N LYS A 97 8.76 77.53 -92.69
CA LYS A 97 8.51 76.09 -92.96
C LYS A 97 9.06 75.16 -91.87
N VAL A 98 10.21 75.49 -91.30
CA VAL A 98 10.89 74.65 -90.30
C VAL A 98 10.18 74.68 -88.94
N GLN A 99 9.60 75.81 -88.53
CA GLN A 99 8.82 75.88 -87.29
C GLN A 99 7.48 75.13 -87.38
N GLN A 100 6.84 75.13 -88.55
CA GLN A 100 5.59 74.40 -88.75
C GLN A 100 5.81 72.88 -88.77
N GLN A 101 6.88 72.41 -89.44
CA GLN A 101 7.28 70.99 -89.38
C GLN A 101 7.68 70.54 -87.96
N PHE A 102 8.30 71.41 -87.16
CA PHE A 102 8.68 71.08 -85.79
C PHE A 102 7.45 70.92 -84.87
N LEU A 103 6.46 71.82 -84.95
CA LEU A 103 5.23 71.71 -84.17
C LEU A 103 4.38 70.49 -84.57
N GLU A 104 4.27 70.19 -85.87
CA GLU A 104 3.61 68.96 -86.34
C GLU A 104 4.35 67.71 -85.84
N SER A 105 5.69 67.73 -85.83
CA SER A 105 6.50 66.62 -85.30
C SER A 105 6.34 66.42 -83.79
N LEU A 106 6.14 67.50 -83.02
CA LEU A 106 5.89 67.43 -81.58
C LEU A 106 4.46 66.96 -81.29
N GLN A 107 3.47 67.44 -82.05
CA GLN A 107 2.09 67.00 -81.91
C GLN A 107 1.94 65.51 -82.24
N ALA A 108 2.62 65.02 -83.28
CA ALA A 108 2.68 63.59 -83.60
C ALA A 108 3.35 62.77 -82.48
N ARG A 109 4.43 63.27 -81.86
CA ARG A 109 5.09 62.58 -80.73
C ARG A 109 4.22 62.57 -79.47
N VAL A 110 3.55 63.67 -79.14
CA VAL A 110 2.62 63.74 -77.99
C VAL A 110 1.44 62.80 -78.20
N PHE A 111 0.88 62.76 -79.41
CA PHE A 111 -0.19 61.82 -79.77
C PHE A 111 0.26 60.36 -79.66
N LEU A 112 1.45 60.01 -80.18
CA LEU A 112 1.99 58.65 -80.05
C LEU A 112 2.25 58.26 -78.58
N VAL A 113 2.70 59.21 -77.75
CA VAL A 113 2.89 58.98 -76.32
C VAL A 113 1.53 58.77 -75.63
N ASP A 114 0.51 59.58 -75.94
CA ASP A 114 -0.84 59.42 -75.37
C ASP A 114 -1.53 58.12 -75.80
N GLU A 115 -1.41 57.74 -77.07
CA GLU A 115 -1.86 56.44 -77.60
C GLU A 115 -1.13 55.27 -76.92
N SER A 116 0.20 55.41 -76.69
CA SER A 116 1.00 54.40 -75.98
C SER A 116 0.62 54.29 -74.50
N LEU A 117 0.31 55.41 -73.83
CA LEU A 117 -0.14 55.42 -72.44
C LEU A 117 -1.56 54.85 -72.31
N ASN A 118 -2.46 55.16 -73.25
CA ASN A 118 -3.81 54.62 -73.28
C ASN A 118 -3.83 53.12 -73.57
N SER A 119 -3.01 52.64 -74.51
CA SER A 119 -2.84 51.20 -74.75
C SER A 119 -2.22 50.49 -73.54
N MET A 120 -1.18 51.06 -72.92
CA MET A 120 -0.59 50.51 -71.70
C MET A 120 -1.58 50.47 -70.54
N ARG A 121 -2.37 51.54 -70.33
CA ARG A 121 -3.44 51.58 -69.31
C ARG A 121 -4.49 50.49 -69.56
N LYS A 122 -4.87 50.29 -70.83
CA LYS A 122 -5.83 49.26 -71.23
C LYS A 122 -5.28 47.86 -70.98
N ASP A 123 -4.01 47.60 -71.29
CA ASP A 123 -3.38 46.31 -71.07
C ASP A 123 -3.15 46.01 -69.59
N VAL A 124 -2.76 47.02 -68.80
CA VAL A 124 -2.69 46.94 -67.34
C VAL A 124 -4.07 46.66 -66.74
N SER A 125 -5.12 47.35 -67.19
CA SER A 125 -6.49 47.08 -66.73
C SER A 125 -6.93 45.65 -67.06
N LYS A 126 -6.66 45.16 -68.28
CA LYS A 126 -6.96 43.77 -68.66
C LYS A 126 -6.17 42.76 -67.84
N ALA A 127 -4.90 43.03 -67.54
CA ALA A 127 -4.07 42.17 -66.71
C ALA A 127 -4.62 42.08 -65.28
N PHE A 128 -5.04 43.20 -64.69
CA PHE A 128 -5.68 43.22 -63.37
C PHE A 128 -7.04 42.49 -63.38
N SER A 129 -7.89 42.71 -64.38
CA SER A 129 -9.16 41.97 -64.49
C SER A 129 -8.93 40.46 -64.63
N LYS A 130 -7.97 40.04 -65.45
CA LYS A 130 -7.59 38.63 -65.58
C LYS A 130 -7.04 38.05 -64.27
N GLN A 131 -6.24 38.82 -63.53
CA GLN A 131 -5.72 38.42 -62.23
C GLN A 131 -6.83 38.28 -61.18
N GLU A 132 -7.81 39.18 -61.17
CA GLU A 132 -8.99 39.10 -60.30
C GLU A 132 -9.82 37.84 -60.59
N GLU A 133 -10.05 37.52 -61.87
CA GLU A 133 -10.73 36.28 -62.27
C GLU A 133 -9.95 35.02 -61.84
N MET A 134 -8.64 34.99 -62.05
CA MET A 134 -7.79 33.86 -61.61
C MET A 134 -7.80 33.70 -60.09
N LEU A 135 -7.81 34.80 -59.32
CA LEU A 135 -7.89 34.75 -57.86
C LEU A 135 -9.25 34.26 -57.38
N LYS A 136 -10.36 34.69 -58.02
CA LYS A 136 -11.71 34.19 -57.72
C LYS A 136 -11.81 32.70 -58.01
N GLN A 137 -11.32 32.25 -59.17
CA GLN A 137 -11.32 30.85 -59.52
C GLN A 137 -10.47 30.01 -58.57
N ALA A 138 -9.26 30.47 -58.22
CA ALA A 138 -8.40 29.78 -57.24
C ALA A 138 -9.06 29.70 -55.86
N HIS A 139 -9.77 30.75 -55.43
CA HIS A 139 -10.53 30.73 -54.17
C HIS A 139 -11.71 29.76 -54.21
N GLU A 140 -12.47 29.74 -55.30
CA GLU A 140 -13.57 28.78 -55.48
C GLU A 140 -13.08 27.33 -55.53
N ASP A 141 -11.99 27.06 -56.24
CA ASP A 141 -11.40 25.73 -56.35
C ASP A 141 -10.84 25.25 -55.00
N LEU A 142 -10.17 26.13 -54.25
CA LEU A 142 -9.73 25.85 -52.88
C LEU A 142 -10.92 25.56 -51.96
N THR A 143 -11.99 26.33 -52.06
CA THR A 143 -13.21 26.13 -51.25
C THR A 143 -13.86 24.79 -51.57
N LYS A 144 -14.06 24.47 -52.85
CA LYS A 144 -14.62 23.18 -53.29
C LYS A 144 -13.74 22.01 -52.85
N LYS A 145 -12.42 22.13 -52.94
CA LYS A 145 -11.50 21.09 -52.49
C LYS A 145 -11.56 20.92 -50.97
N PHE A 146 -11.57 22.01 -50.21
CA PHE A 146 -11.67 21.97 -48.75
C PHE A 146 -12.99 21.36 -48.30
N ASP A 147 -14.11 21.73 -48.90
CA ASP A 147 -15.43 21.14 -48.61
C ASP A 147 -15.48 19.65 -48.96
N GLY A 148 -14.86 19.27 -50.08
CA GLY A 148 -14.72 17.87 -50.50
C GLY A 148 -13.90 17.04 -49.51
N ASP A 149 -12.72 17.55 -49.12
CA ASP A 149 -11.84 16.90 -48.14
C ASP A 149 -12.51 16.82 -46.77
N LEU A 150 -13.18 17.88 -46.32
CA LEU A 150 -13.93 17.91 -45.06
C LEU A 150 -15.09 16.90 -45.07
N ALA A 151 -15.84 16.80 -46.17
CA ALA A 151 -16.90 15.83 -46.32
C ALA A 151 -16.36 14.39 -46.33
N ALA A 152 -15.23 14.14 -46.99
CA ALA A 152 -14.56 12.84 -47.00
C ALA A 152 -14.09 12.44 -45.60
N VAL A 153 -13.45 13.36 -44.86
CA VAL A 153 -13.01 13.15 -43.47
C VAL A 153 -14.20 12.88 -42.55
N LYS A 154 -15.30 13.63 -42.69
CA LYS A 154 -16.52 13.42 -41.91
C LYS A 154 -17.14 12.05 -42.20
N ALA A 155 -17.15 11.62 -43.47
CA ALA A 155 -17.67 10.32 -43.86
C ALA A 155 -16.79 9.17 -43.34
N SER A 156 -15.46 9.28 -43.43
CA SER A 156 -14.55 8.27 -42.87
C SER A 156 -14.66 8.19 -41.35
N MET A 157 -14.73 9.32 -40.65
CA MET A 157 -14.88 9.38 -39.19
C MET A 157 -16.20 8.73 -38.76
N THR A 158 -17.31 9.05 -39.44
CA THR A 158 -18.61 8.40 -39.17
C THR A 158 -18.55 6.89 -39.37
N ARG A 159 -17.91 6.42 -40.45
CA ARG A 159 -17.74 4.97 -40.70
C ARG A 159 -16.94 4.30 -39.60
N GLN A 160 -15.78 4.86 -39.23
CA GLN A 160 -14.94 4.33 -38.15
C GLN A 160 -15.68 4.25 -36.82
N PHE A 161 -16.40 5.31 -36.42
CA PHE A 161 -17.20 5.27 -35.20
C PHE A 161 -18.31 4.23 -35.25
N THR A 162 -18.94 4.04 -36.41
CA THR A 162 -19.99 3.02 -36.58
C THR A 162 -19.41 1.62 -36.48
N GLU A 163 -18.29 1.36 -37.15
CA GLU A 163 -17.58 0.06 -37.08
C GLU A 163 -17.12 -0.24 -35.65
N GLN A 164 -16.47 0.71 -34.97
CA GLN A 164 -16.06 0.56 -33.57
C GLN A 164 -17.25 0.31 -32.63
N SER A 165 -18.39 0.98 -32.85
CA SER A 165 -19.61 0.77 -32.08
C SER A 165 -20.16 -0.65 -32.25
N GLU A 166 -20.16 -1.19 -33.47
CA GLU A 166 -20.59 -2.56 -33.74
C GLU A 166 -19.61 -3.61 -33.17
N GLU A 167 -18.31 -3.35 -33.22
CA GLU A 167 -17.31 -4.18 -32.55
C GLU A 167 -17.50 -4.21 -31.03
N MET A 168 -17.69 -3.04 -30.40
CA MET A 168 -17.98 -2.92 -28.97
C MET A 168 -19.26 -3.66 -28.58
N LYS A 169 -20.31 -3.59 -29.40
CA LYS A 169 -21.53 -4.38 -29.19
C LYS A 169 -21.26 -5.88 -29.23
N LYS A 170 -20.52 -6.36 -30.24
CA LYS A 170 -20.14 -7.78 -30.34
C LYS A 170 -19.33 -8.24 -29.14
N ILE A 171 -18.33 -7.45 -28.72
CA ILE A 171 -17.53 -7.73 -27.52
C ILE A 171 -18.43 -7.82 -26.29
N ASN A 172 -19.34 -6.86 -26.10
CA ASN A 172 -20.25 -6.83 -24.96
C ASN A 172 -21.21 -8.04 -24.95
N THR A 173 -21.77 -8.40 -26.10
CA THR A 173 -22.63 -9.60 -26.24
C THR A 173 -21.85 -10.88 -25.94
N ASN A 174 -20.62 -11.01 -26.46
CA ASN A 174 -19.78 -12.18 -26.21
C ASN A 174 -19.38 -12.28 -24.73
N LEU A 175 -18.97 -11.18 -24.11
CA LEU A 175 -18.68 -11.12 -22.68
C LEU A 175 -19.89 -11.52 -21.85
N THR A 176 -21.07 -10.96 -22.16
CA THR A 176 -22.31 -11.29 -21.45
C THR A 176 -22.62 -12.79 -21.57
N SER A 177 -22.53 -13.36 -22.78
CA SER A 177 -22.74 -14.79 -23.01
C SER A 177 -21.74 -15.66 -22.23
N MET A 178 -20.44 -15.30 -22.25
CA MET A 178 -19.41 -16.01 -21.48
C MET A 178 -19.67 -15.95 -19.98
N PHE A 179 -20.02 -14.77 -19.43
CA PHE A 179 -20.36 -14.63 -18.01
C PHE A 179 -21.59 -15.45 -17.64
N THR A 180 -22.66 -15.42 -18.44
CA THR A 180 -23.87 -16.20 -18.19
C THR A 180 -23.57 -17.71 -18.22
N LYS A 181 -22.77 -18.18 -19.18
CA LYS A 181 -22.37 -19.58 -19.26
C LYS A 181 -21.54 -20.01 -18.06
N ASN A 182 -20.48 -19.26 -17.74
CA ASN A 182 -19.60 -19.56 -16.61
C ASN A 182 -20.37 -19.57 -15.27
N LEU A 183 -21.33 -18.65 -15.11
CA LEU A 183 -22.20 -18.63 -13.92
C LEU A 183 -23.10 -19.87 -13.85
N ALA A 184 -23.68 -20.31 -14.97
CA ALA A 184 -24.49 -21.51 -15.03
C ALA A 184 -23.66 -22.77 -14.72
N ASP A 185 -22.46 -22.89 -15.32
CA ASP A 185 -21.54 -24.00 -15.09
C ASP A 185 -21.10 -24.04 -13.62
N ALA A 186 -20.72 -22.89 -13.04
CA ALA A 186 -20.35 -22.78 -11.62
C ALA A 186 -21.51 -23.17 -10.69
N LYS A 187 -22.75 -22.77 -11.02
CA LYS A 187 -23.95 -23.15 -10.25
C LYS A 187 -24.20 -24.65 -10.32
N SER A 188 -24.03 -25.25 -11.50
CA SER A 188 -24.20 -26.70 -11.69
C SER A 188 -23.13 -27.50 -10.94
N GLU A 189 -21.87 -27.06 -10.99
CA GLU A 189 -20.76 -27.67 -10.26
C GLU A 189 -20.99 -27.61 -8.75
N LEU A 190 -21.36 -26.43 -8.23
CA LEU A 190 -21.69 -26.25 -6.80
C LEU A 190 -22.86 -27.12 -6.36
N ALA A 191 -23.93 -27.21 -7.16
CA ALA A 191 -25.06 -28.09 -6.86
C ALA A 191 -24.61 -29.56 -6.80
N GLY A 192 -23.79 -30.01 -7.75
CA GLY A 192 -23.23 -31.36 -7.75
C GLY A 192 -22.34 -31.65 -6.54
N GLN A 193 -21.54 -30.67 -6.11
CA GLN A 193 -20.70 -30.79 -4.91
C GLN A 193 -21.55 -30.86 -3.63
N LEU A 194 -22.59 -30.04 -3.51
CA LEU A 194 -23.51 -30.08 -2.36
C LEU A 194 -24.20 -31.44 -2.24
N THR A 195 -24.69 -32.00 -3.35
CA THR A 195 -25.29 -33.35 -3.34
C THR A 195 -24.26 -34.42 -2.94
N ARG A 196 -22.98 -34.29 -3.33
CA ARG A 196 -21.94 -35.22 -2.87
C ARG A 196 -21.68 -35.11 -1.37
N ILE A 197 -21.65 -33.89 -0.83
CA ILE A 197 -21.47 -33.64 0.61
C ILE A 197 -22.64 -34.25 1.39
N GLU A 198 -23.88 -34.01 0.94
CA GLU A 198 -25.10 -34.59 1.54
C GLU A 198 -25.01 -36.12 1.62
N ASN A 199 -24.70 -36.78 0.50
CA ASN A 199 -24.54 -38.25 0.47
C ASN A 199 -23.42 -38.76 1.41
N VAL A 200 -22.33 -38.01 1.57
CA VAL A 200 -21.25 -38.37 2.51
C VAL A 200 -21.70 -38.20 3.95
N MET A 201 -22.45 -37.13 4.26
CA MET A 201 -23.02 -36.89 5.58
C MET A 201 -23.99 -38.00 5.97
N ASP A 202 -24.91 -38.40 5.08
CA ASP A 202 -25.85 -39.49 5.33
C ASP A 202 -25.13 -40.82 5.64
N LYS A 203 -24.11 -41.16 4.85
CA LYS A 203 -23.26 -42.33 5.10
C LYS A 203 -22.48 -42.23 6.41
N HIS A 204 -22.09 -41.03 6.81
CA HIS A 204 -21.41 -40.81 8.09
C HIS A 204 -22.39 -40.98 9.25
N GLU A 205 -23.61 -40.45 9.14
CA GLU A 205 -24.66 -40.61 10.14
C GLU A 205 -25.03 -42.07 10.33
N GLU A 206 -25.19 -42.84 9.24
CA GLU A 206 -25.48 -44.27 9.33
C GLU A 206 -24.35 -45.06 10.00
N ARG A 207 -23.08 -44.76 9.65
CA ARG A 207 -21.91 -45.37 10.30
C ARG A 207 -21.81 -45.01 11.78
N ASN A 208 -22.11 -43.76 12.14
CA ASN A 208 -22.15 -43.33 13.53
C ASN A 208 -23.21 -44.11 14.32
N LYS A 209 -24.44 -44.23 13.81
CA LYS A 209 -25.51 -45.02 14.45
C LYS A 209 -25.11 -46.49 14.63
N LYS A 210 -24.43 -47.10 13.66
CA LYS A 210 -23.91 -48.48 13.79
C LYS A 210 -22.81 -48.58 14.85
N THR A 211 -21.90 -47.61 14.88
CA THR A 211 -20.79 -47.57 15.84
C THR A 211 -21.28 -47.37 17.26
N GLU A 212 -22.23 -46.46 17.47
CA GLU A 212 -22.87 -46.22 18.76
C GLU A 212 -23.55 -47.48 19.30
N LYS A 213 -24.32 -48.20 18.47
CA LYS A 213 -24.90 -49.48 18.85
C LYS A 213 -23.86 -50.54 19.21
N ALA A 214 -22.73 -50.57 18.50
CA ALA A 214 -21.65 -51.50 18.79
C ALA A 214 -20.96 -51.19 20.13
N ILE A 215 -20.77 -49.90 20.45
CA ILE A 215 -20.21 -49.45 21.72
C ILE A 215 -21.14 -49.85 22.88
N LEU A 216 -22.44 -49.57 22.79
CA LEU A 216 -23.40 -49.97 23.84
C LEU A 216 -23.37 -51.48 24.10
N ASN A 217 -23.34 -52.30 23.05
CA ASN A 217 -23.23 -53.76 23.18
C ASN A 217 -21.87 -54.18 23.79
N GLN A 218 -20.79 -53.44 23.55
CA GLN A 218 -19.50 -53.70 24.18
C GLN A 218 -19.52 -53.30 25.66
N GLU A 219 -20.15 -52.18 26.02
CA GLU A 219 -20.32 -51.74 27.41
C GLU A 219 -21.08 -52.79 28.24
N ASP A 220 -22.17 -53.35 27.70
CA ASP A 220 -22.93 -54.42 28.34
C ASP A 220 -22.07 -55.67 28.59
N LYS A 221 -21.28 -56.08 27.60
CA LYS A 221 -20.37 -57.23 27.72
C LYS A 221 -19.26 -56.99 28.74
N ILE A 222 -18.72 -55.78 28.80
CA ILE A 222 -17.69 -55.40 29.78
C ILE A 222 -18.29 -55.43 31.19
N ALA A 223 -19.51 -54.92 31.37
CA ALA A 223 -20.21 -54.98 32.64
C ALA A 223 -20.45 -56.43 33.10
N GLU A 224 -20.83 -57.33 32.19
CA GLU A 224 -20.99 -58.75 32.49
C GLU A 224 -19.67 -59.39 32.94
N VAL A 225 -18.58 -59.17 32.18
CA VAL A 225 -17.24 -59.69 32.51
C VAL A 225 -16.76 -59.17 33.86
N LYS A 226 -16.95 -57.88 34.14
CA LYS A 226 -16.59 -57.29 35.44
C LYS A 226 -17.31 -58.00 36.59
N SER A 227 -18.61 -58.25 36.46
CA SER A 227 -19.37 -58.97 37.50
C SER A 227 -18.87 -60.40 37.71
N LYS A 228 -18.42 -61.08 36.65
CA LYS A 228 -17.85 -62.42 36.74
C LYS A 228 -16.51 -62.42 37.46
N ILE A 229 -15.66 -61.43 37.17
CA ILE A 229 -14.37 -61.26 37.86
C ILE A 229 -14.60 -61.01 39.35
N GLU A 230 -15.50 -60.09 39.72
CA GLU A 230 -15.80 -59.79 41.13
C GLU A 230 -16.28 -61.03 41.90
N ARG A 231 -17.10 -61.90 41.28
CA ARG A 231 -17.52 -63.17 41.89
C ARG A 231 -16.37 -64.15 42.05
N LEU A 232 -15.55 -64.31 41.01
CA LEU A 232 -14.39 -65.21 41.05
C LEU A 232 -13.35 -64.73 42.07
N GLU A 233 -13.11 -63.42 42.17
CA GLU A 233 -12.23 -62.85 43.19
C GLU A 233 -12.76 -63.11 44.60
N ALA A 234 -14.07 -62.98 44.83
CA ALA A 234 -14.68 -63.31 46.12
C ALA A 234 -14.53 -64.81 46.48
N GLU A 235 -14.53 -65.70 45.49
CA GLU A 235 -14.30 -67.14 45.69
C GLU A 235 -12.81 -67.49 45.95
N PHE A 236 -11.87 -66.68 45.45
CA PHE A 236 -10.42 -66.95 45.54
C PHE A 236 -9.69 -66.31 46.73
N VAL A 237 -10.30 -65.37 47.46
CA VAL A 237 -9.72 -64.87 48.72
C VAL A 237 -9.87 -65.97 49.78
N GLY A 238 -8.78 -66.71 50.02
CA GLY A 238 -8.72 -67.71 51.08
C GLY A 238 -9.15 -67.15 52.45
N PRO A 239 -9.61 -68.00 53.37
CA PRO A 239 -10.10 -67.53 54.67
C PRO A 239 -9.02 -66.72 55.38
N LYS A 240 -9.39 -65.61 56.04
CA LYS A 240 -8.44 -64.79 56.80
C LYS A 240 -8.34 -65.31 58.24
N PRO A 241 -7.17 -65.23 58.89
CA PRO A 241 -7.05 -65.55 60.31
C PRO A 241 -7.77 -64.48 61.15
N GLN A 242 -8.28 -64.89 62.31
CA GLN A 242 -8.96 -63.98 63.24
C GLN A 242 -7.96 -63.03 63.92
N LEU A 243 -6.77 -63.54 64.24
CA LEU A 243 -5.66 -62.75 64.77
C LEU A 243 -4.47 -62.77 63.82
N ALA A 244 -3.77 -61.65 63.75
CA ALA A 244 -2.47 -61.49 63.11
C ALA A 244 -1.43 -61.08 64.15
N SER A 245 -0.14 -61.26 63.84
CA SER A 245 0.95 -61.02 64.80
C SER A 245 0.97 -59.59 65.36
N GLN A 246 0.48 -58.62 64.61
CA GLN A 246 0.40 -57.20 64.98
C GLN A 246 -0.85 -56.81 65.78
N ASN A 247 -1.78 -57.73 66.00
CA ASN A 247 -2.96 -57.45 66.83
C ASN A 247 -2.57 -57.19 68.29
N SER A 248 -3.46 -56.50 69.03
CA SER A 248 -3.23 -56.21 70.44
C SER A 248 -3.33 -57.49 71.26
N ILE A 249 -2.59 -57.59 72.35
CA ILE A 249 -2.68 -58.76 73.24
C ILE A 249 -4.08 -58.95 73.83
N GLU A 250 -4.84 -57.86 74.01
CA GLU A 250 -6.22 -57.88 74.51
C GLU A 250 -7.21 -58.47 73.49
N ASP A 251 -6.82 -58.60 72.22
CA ASP A 251 -7.63 -59.29 71.19
C ASP A 251 -7.62 -60.82 71.40
N VAL A 252 -6.71 -61.36 72.23
CA VAL A 252 -6.64 -62.78 72.56
C VAL A 252 -7.71 -63.13 73.58
N ARG A 253 -8.57 -64.10 73.22
CA ARG A 253 -9.61 -64.62 74.11
C ARG A 253 -9.05 -65.08 75.46
N GLY A 254 -9.47 -64.40 76.53
CA GLY A 254 -9.07 -64.70 77.91
C GLY A 254 -8.03 -63.73 78.48
N ILE A 255 -7.54 -62.78 77.68
CA ILE A 255 -6.74 -61.65 78.14
C ILE A 255 -7.67 -60.45 78.29
N GLY A 256 -8.03 -60.12 79.53
CA GLY A 256 -8.75 -58.88 79.84
C GLY A 256 -7.79 -57.74 80.17
N GLU A 257 -8.32 -56.53 80.40
CA GLU A 257 -7.52 -55.31 80.69
C GLU A 257 -6.47 -55.52 81.80
N SER A 258 -6.82 -56.26 82.85
CA SER A 258 -5.89 -56.55 83.96
C SER A 258 -4.70 -57.39 83.50
N THR A 259 -4.96 -58.54 82.87
CA THR A 259 -3.91 -59.43 82.33
C THR A 259 -3.11 -58.73 81.22
N GLY A 260 -3.79 -57.93 80.39
CA GLY A 260 -3.15 -57.13 79.35
C GLY A 260 -2.18 -56.12 79.93
N LYS A 261 -2.55 -55.43 81.01
CA LYS A 261 -1.67 -54.49 81.71
C LYS A 261 -0.41 -55.17 82.26
N ASP A 262 -0.54 -56.36 82.86
CA ASP A 262 0.58 -57.11 83.41
C ASP A 262 1.55 -57.59 82.31
N LEU A 263 1.02 -58.02 81.17
CA LEU A 263 1.82 -58.40 80.00
C LEU A 263 2.52 -57.20 79.35
N ARG A 264 1.84 -56.06 79.24
CA ARG A 264 2.45 -54.81 78.74
C ARG A 264 3.58 -54.32 79.64
N ALA A 265 3.43 -54.46 80.97
CA ALA A 265 4.45 -54.06 81.94
C ALA A 265 5.77 -54.83 81.79
N ILE A 266 5.73 -56.04 81.21
CA ILE A 266 6.91 -56.87 80.95
C ILE A 266 7.40 -56.78 79.50
N GLY A 267 6.79 -55.90 78.69
CA GLY A 267 7.17 -55.61 77.30
C GLY A 267 6.46 -56.46 76.24
N ILE A 268 5.39 -57.18 76.59
CA ILE A 268 4.59 -57.96 75.64
C ILE A 268 3.34 -57.15 75.30
N THR A 269 3.28 -56.64 74.08
CA THR A 269 2.25 -55.71 73.59
C THR A 269 1.46 -56.26 72.41
N THR A 270 2.02 -57.23 71.67
CA THR A 270 1.38 -57.83 70.49
C THR A 270 1.14 -59.34 70.64
N VAL A 271 0.17 -59.87 69.87
CA VAL A 271 -0.10 -61.32 69.79
C VAL A 271 1.15 -62.10 69.36
N GLY A 272 1.94 -61.56 68.42
CA GLY A 272 3.19 -62.18 67.98
C GLY A 272 4.24 -62.29 69.09
N GLU A 273 4.40 -61.25 69.90
CA GLU A 273 5.30 -61.26 71.07
C GLU A 273 4.83 -62.26 72.11
N LEU A 274 3.51 -62.34 72.35
CA LEU A 274 2.94 -63.30 73.30
C LEU A 274 3.23 -64.74 72.89
N VAL A 275 3.03 -65.09 71.61
CA VAL A 275 3.18 -66.46 71.09
C VAL A 275 4.64 -66.91 70.99
N THR A 276 5.59 -65.97 70.85
CA THR A 276 7.02 -66.27 70.66
C THR A 276 7.83 -66.26 71.97
N THR A 277 7.31 -65.61 73.01
CA THR A 277 7.99 -65.55 74.31
C THR A 277 7.80 -66.84 75.10
N ASP A 278 8.83 -67.27 75.81
CA ASP A 278 8.80 -68.49 76.64
C ASP A 278 7.76 -68.38 77.79
N PRO A 279 6.78 -69.29 77.89
CA PRO A 279 5.78 -69.29 78.95
C PRO A 279 6.36 -69.20 80.37
N SER A 280 7.49 -69.86 80.66
CA SER A 280 8.11 -69.81 81.99
C SER A 280 8.60 -68.41 82.35
N LEU A 281 9.10 -67.65 81.37
CA LEU A 281 9.57 -66.27 81.57
C LEU A 281 8.42 -65.30 81.82
N ILE A 282 7.30 -65.48 81.12
CA ILE A 282 6.08 -64.69 81.35
C ILE A 282 5.54 -64.99 82.75
N ALA A 283 5.51 -66.26 83.14
CA ALA A 283 5.01 -66.70 84.44
C ALA A 283 5.79 -66.07 85.59
N ALA A 284 7.13 -66.12 85.51
CA ALA A 284 8.01 -65.55 86.52
C ALA A 284 7.85 -64.03 86.70
N LYS A 285 7.55 -63.29 85.62
CA LYS A 285 7.45 -61.82 85.66
C LYS A 285 6.05 -61.30 85.95
N THR A 286 5.01 -62.04 85.57
CA THR A 286 3.61 -61.66 85.78
C THR A 286 2.99 -62.27 87.05
N GLY A 287 3.63 -63.30 87.63
CA GLY A 287 3.08 -64.04 88.76
C GLY A 287 1.94 -64.99 88.40
N MET A 288 1.61 -65.12 87.11
CA MET A 288 0.65 -66.10 86.61
C MET A 288 1.28 -67.51 86.58
N SER A 289 0.43 -68.55 86.67
CA SER A 289 0.93 -69.91 86.47
C SER A 289 1.27 -70.14 84.99
N GLU A 290 2.34 -70.91 84.77
CA GLU A 290 2.80 -71.28 83.44
C GLU A 290 1.69 -71.91 82.58
N LYS A 291 0.88 -72.80 83.19
CA LYS A 291 -0.28 -73.43 82.55
C LYS A 291 -1.33 -72.44 82.04
N ILE A 292 -1.54 -71.30 82.72
CA ILE A 292 -2.46 -70.26 82.25
C ILE A 292 -1.87 -69.58 81.01
N ILE A 293 -0.58 -69.31 81.01
CA ILE A 293 0.10 -68.64 79.89
C ILE A 293 0.15 -69.55 78.67
N GLU A 294 0.49 -70.83 78.83
CA GLU A 294 0.45 -71.82 77.75
C GLU A 294 -0.94 -71.88 77.10
N LYS A 295 -2.00 -71.81 77.94
CA LYS A 295 -3.37 -71.79 77.47
C LYS A 295 -3.69 -70.53 76.66
N LEU A 296 -3.23 -69.36 77.10
CA LEU A 296 -3.42 -68.10 76.38
C LEU A 296 -2.64 -68.08 75.05
N GLN A 297 -1.39 -68.54 75.07
CA GLN A 297 -0.56 -68.69 73.87
C GLN A 297 -1.18 -69.67 72.88
N GLY A 298 -1.69 -70.81 73.38
CA GLY A 298 -2.36 -71.81 72.56
C GLY A 298 -3.61 -71.27 71.87
N ARG A 299 -4.45 -70.50 72.59
CA ARG A 299 -5.61 -69.80 72.00
C ARG A 299 -5.21 -68.77 70.96
N ALA A 300 -4.19 -67.97 71.22
CA ALA A 300 -3.65 -67.02 70.26
C ALA A 300 -3.16 -67.73 68.98
N GLN A 301 -2.39 -68.80 69.14
CA GLN A 301 -1.89 -69.62 68.03
C GLN A 301 -3.00 -70.23 67.18
N LEU A 302 -4.08 -70.71 67.80
CA LEU A 302 -5.25 -71.25 67.10
C LEU A 302 -6.03 -70.15 66.37
N ALA A 303 -6.23 -68.99 67.00
CA ALA A 303 -6.92 -67.85 66.38
C ALA A 303 -6.13 -67.22 65.21
N MET A 304 -4.82 -67.45 65.16
CA MET A 304 -3.96 -67.08 64.03
C MET A 304 -4.05 -68.06 62.84
N VAL A 305 -4.77 -69.18 62.97
CA VAL A 305 -4.99 -70.12 61.85
C VAL A 305 -6.14 -69.59 60.97
N PRO A 306 -5.88 -69.38 59.66
CA PRO A 306 -6.91 -68.95 58.72
C PRO A 306 -8.20 -69.79 58.76
N GLY A 307 -9.34 -69.11 58.93
CA GLY A 307 -10.66 -69.72 58.89
C GLY A 307 -11.20 -70.23 60.23
N ILE A 308 -10.42 -70.21 61.31
CA ILE A 308 -10.90 -70.50 62.66
C ILE A 308 -11.57 -69.24 63.22
N LYS A 309 -12.79 -69.37 63.73
CA LYS A 309 -13.54 -68.28 64.39
C LYS A 309 -13.56 -68.46 65.91
N GLU A 310 -14.00 -67.42 66.60
CA GLU A 310 -14.11 -67.39 68.06
C GLU A 310 -14.91 -68.55 68.66
N LYS A 311 -15.97 -68.98 67.98
CA LYS A 311 -16.79 -70.12 68.41
C LYS A 311 -16.08 -71.46 68.19
N ASP A 312 -15.29 -71.55 67.12
CA ASP A 312 -14.52 -72.75 66.78
C ASP A 312 -13.38 -72.98 67.79
N LEU A 313 -12.80 -71.90 68.34
CA LEU A 313 -11.81 -72.00 69.43
C LEU A 313 -12.37 -72.73 70.66
N ILE A 314 -13.64 -72.50 70.99
CA ILE A 314 -14.31 -73.17 72.12
C ILE A 314 -14.45 -74.66 71.82
N LEU A 315 -14.89 -75.00 70.60
CA LEU A 315 -15.08 -76.37 70.17
C LEU A 315 -13.75 -77.14 70.13
N LEU A 316 -12.67 -76.48 69.69
CA LEU A 316 -11.33 -77.06 69.68
C LEU A 316 -10.82 -77.30 71.10
N GLU A 317 -10.99 -76.32 72.00
CA GLU A 317 -10.58 -76.45 73.40
C GLU A 317 -11.32 -77.61 74.09
N GLU A 318 -12.63 -77.75 73.86
CA GLU A 318 -13.45 -78.84 74.40
C GLU A 318 -13.12 -80.21 73.76
N ALA A 319 -12.66 -80.20 72.50
CA ALA A 319 -12.13 -81.39 71.82
C ALA A 319 -10.72 -81.78 72.32
N GLY A 320 -10.14 -81.01 73.25
CA GLY A 320 -8.81 -81.23 73.81
C GLY A 320 -7.67 -80.69 72.94
N ILE A 321 -7.97 -79.81 71.98
CA ILE A 321 -6.99 -79.16 71.11
C ILE A 321 -6.74 -77.74 71.63
N THR A 322 -5.57 -77.54 72.22
CA THR A 322 -5.24 -76.31 72.94
C THR A 322 -4.24 -75.43 72.22
N ASN A 323 -3.52 -75.95 71.23
CA ASN A 323 -2.51 -75.21 70.49
C ASN A 323 -2.46 -75.62 69.00
N ARG A 324 -1.75 -74.82 68.19
CA ARG A 324 -1.62 -75.02 66.74
C ARG A 324 -0.96 -76.35 66.38
N ARG A 325 0.00 -76.83 67.18
CA ARG A 325 0.71 -78.09 66.92
C ARG A 325 -0.21 -79.30 67.10
N GLU A 326 -1.03 -79.31 68.15
CA GLU A 326 -2.03 -80.34 68.39
C GLU A 326 -3.06 -80.41 67.27
N LEU A 327 -3.52 -79.24 66.79
CA LEU A 327 -4.43 -79.14 65.65
C LEU A 327 -3.79 -79.72 64.37
N ALA A 328 -2.54 -79.33 64.07
CA ALA A 328 -1.81 -79.80 62.89
C ALA A 328 -1.60 -81.34 62.87
N ALA A 329 -1.62 -81.98 64.04
CA ALA A 329 -1.44 -83.42 64.21
C ALA A 329 -2.75 -84.24 64.14
N GLN A 330 -3.92 -83.60 64.08
CA GLN A 330 -5.20 -84.31 64.02
C GLN A 330 -5.49 -84.89 62.63
N ASP A 331 -6.31 -85.95 62.61
CA ASP A 331 -7.01 -86.41 61.41
C ASP A 331 -8.32 -85.61 61.23
N PRO A 332 -8.60 -85.06 60.03
CA PRO A 332 -9.80 -84.24 59.80
C PRO A 332 -11.12 -84.95 60.11
N PHE A 333 -11.22 -86.25 59.83
CA PHE A 333 -12.45 -87.01 60.02
C PHE A 333 -12.69 -87.32 61.51
N GLU A 334 -11.64 -87.73 62.21
CA GLU A 334 -11.72 -88.01 63.65
C GLU A 334 -11.96 -86.73 64.47
N LEU A 335 -11.32 -85.61 64.13
CA LEU A 335 -11.61 -84.32 64.76
C LEU A 335 -13.04 -83.85 64.46
N GLY A 336 -13.49 -84.00 63.21
CA GLY A 336 -14.86 -83.68 62.82
C GLY A 336 -15.93 -84.46 63.59
N LYS A 337 -15.71 -85.76 63.84
CA LYS A 337 -16.60 -86.56 64.69
C LYS A 337 -16.67 -86.01 66.12
N LYS A 338 -15.51 -85.75 66.74
CA LYS A 338 -15.44 -85.22 68.11
C LYS A 338 -16.16 -83.88 68.24
N ILE A 339 -15.86 -82.94 67.34
CA ILE A 339 -16.50 -81.63 67.31
C ILE A 339 -18.01 -81.75 67.11
N ASN A 340 -18.48 -82.63 66.21
CA ASN A 340 -19.91 -82.84 65.98
C ASN A 340 -20.64 -83.38 67.23
N LEU A 341 -20.01 -84.24 68.04
CA LEU A 341 -20.60 -84.69 69.30
C LEU A 341 -20.71 -83.53 70.31
N ILE A 342 -19.69 -82.69 70.41
CA ILE A 342 -19.68 -81.49 71.28
C ILE A 342 -20.77 -80.50 70.85
N VAL A 343 -20.83 -80.19 69.54
CA VAL A 343 -21.84 -79.27 68.98
C VAL A 343 -23.25 -79.77 69.28
N LYS A 344 -23.53 -81.07 69.13
CA LYS A 344 -24.86 -81.63 69.48
C LYS A 344 -25.23 -81.41 70.95
N SER A 345 -24.27 -81.57 71.88
CA SER A 345 -24.50 -81.27 73.31
C SER A 345 -24.79 -79.78 73.50
N TYR A 346 -23.99 -78.92 72.87
CA TYR A 346 -24.10 -77.46 73.04
C TYR A 346 -25.38 -76.88 72.41
N VAL A 347 -25.85 -77.46 71.30
CA VAL A 347 -27.15 -77.11 70.70
C VAL A 347 -28.30 -77.53 71.62
N ALA A 348 -28.25 -78.73 72.21
CA ALA A 348 -29.26 -79.18 73.18
C ALA A 348 -29.29 -78.31 74.45
N GLU A 349 -28.14 -77.77 74.86
CA GLU A 349 -28.00 -76.84 75.98
C GLU A 349 -28.29 -75.37 75.62
N GLY A 350 -28.56 -75.05 74.35
CA GLY A 350 -28.83 -73.69 73.87
C GLY A 350 -27.61 -72.75 73.83
N LYS A 351 -26.39 -73.28 73.96
CA LYS A 351 -25.13 -72.51 73.94
C LYS A 351 -24.65 -72.18 72.52
N MET A 352 -25.14 -72.90 71.51
CA MET A 352 -24.71 -72.80 70.13
C MET A 352 -25.85 -73.13 69.16
N THR A 353 -25.75 -72.70 67.90
CA THR A 353 -26.74 -73.02 66.85
C THR A 353 -26.19 -74.06 65.89
N GLU A 354 -27.06 -74.84 65.22
CA GLU A 354 -26.64 -75.80 64.17
C GLU A 354 -25.89 -75.11 63.01
N ALA A 355 -26.14 -73.81 62.77
CA ALA A 355 -25.43 -73.03 61.77
C ALA A 355 -23.97 -72.74 62.14
N ASP A 356 -23.61 -72.87 63.43
CA ASP A 356 -22.24 -72.67 63.90
C ASP A 356 -21.40 -73.96 63.79
N LYS A 357 -21.98 -75.06 63.33
CA LYS A 357 -21.29 -76.32 63.15
C LYS A 357 -20.26 -76.20 62.00
N PRO A 358 -18.97 -76.44 62.26
CA PRO A 358 -17.97 -76.42 61.19
C PRO A 358 -18.12 -77.63 60.25
N THR A 359 -17.90 -77.39 58.96
CA THR A 359 -17.90 -78.45 57.95
C THR A 359 -16.58 -79.25 57.98
N VAL A 360 -16.59 -80.45 57.40
CA VAL A 360 -15.38 -81.29 57.34
C VAL A 360 -14.29 -80.61 56.51
N GLU A 361 -14.67 -79.89 55.45
CA GLU A 361 -13.76 -79.11 54.60
C GLU A 361 -13.14 -77.94 55.36
N ALA A 362 -13.90 -77.29 56.25
CA ALA A 362 -13.37 -76.23 57.12
C ALA A 362 -12.34 -76.81 58.10
N ILE A 363 -12.64 -77.96 58.72
CA ILE A 363 -11.72 -78.65 59.64
C ILE A 363 -10.45 -79.12 58.92
N ASP A 364 -10.57 -79.71 57.73
CA ASP A 364 -9.41 -80.08 56.90
C ASP A 364 -8.56 -78.84 56.55
N SER A 365 -9.21 -77.72 56.20
CA SER A 365 -8.53 -76.46 55.93
C SER A 365 -7.78 -75.94 57.15
N TRP A 366 -8.39 -75.96 58.35
CA TRP A 366 -7.73 -75.56 59.59
C TRP A 366 -6.49 -76.39 59.87
N ILE A 367 -6.56 -77.72 59.71
CA ILE A 367 -5.43 -78.63 59.90
C ILE A 367 -4.33 -78.34 58.89
N ARG A 368 -4.67 -78.11 57.62
CA ARG A 368 -3.70 -77.74 56.57
C ARG A 368 -3.01 -76.41 56.90
N PHE A 369 -3.77 -75.38 57.25
CA PHE A 369 -3.22 -74.07 57.61
C PHE A 369 -2.44 -74.09 58.94
N ALA A 370 -2.72 -75.03 59.85
CA ALA A 370 -1.96 -75.21 61.07
C ALA A 370 -0.57 -75.83 60.82
N LYS A 371 -0.38 -76.56 59.71
CA LYS A 371 0.90 -77.19 59.32
C LYS A 371 1.89 -76.22 58.67
N THR A 372 1.38 -75.14 58.06
CA THR A 372 2.18 -74.11 57.38
C THR A 372 2.89 -73.21 58.37
#